data_AF-A0A5J6SP87-F1
#
_entry.id   AF-A0A5J6SP87-F1
#
_cell.length_a   1.000
_cell.length_b   1.000
_cell.length_c   1.000
_cell.angle_alpha   90.00
_cell.angle_beta   90.00
_cell.angle_gamma   90.00
#
_symmetry.space_group_name_H-M   'P 1'
#
loop_
_entity.id
_entity.type
_entity.pdbx_description
1 polymer ?
#
loop_
_entity_poly.entity_id
_entity_poly.type
_entity_poly.pdbx_seq_one_letter_code
_entity_poly.pdbx_strand_id
1 'polypeptide(L)'
;MWIIFGVIAIVSTFINLYMYKAGKDYKLAMAIGLSFTALILCAEYSLVSEWVKGEDWSALLDVVPTMETMLWVLTIISILLNIAPILLELKNKK
;
A
#
# COMPACT_ATOMS: atom_id res chain seq x y z
N MET A 1 4.99 7.85 11.95
CA MET A 1 3.74 8.23 11.23
C MET A 1 3.41 7.28 10.08
N TRP A 2 4.39 6.65 9.42
CA TRP A 2 4.19 5.71 8.32
C TRP A 2 3.28 4.50 8.64
N ILE A 3 3.37 3.95 9.86
CA ILE A 3 2.53 2.80 10.30
C ILE A 3 1.04 3.11 10.18
N ILE A 4 0.61 4.34 10.48
CA ILE A 4 -0.80 4.75 10.39
C ILE A 4 -1.28 4.63 8.94
N PHE A 5 -0.45 5.04 7.98
CA PHE A 5 -0.80 4.92 6.57
C PHE A 5 -0.92 3.46 6.12
N GLY A 6 0.00 2.60 6.58
CA GLY A 6 -0.07 1.16 6.32
C GLY A 6 -1.34 0.51 6.88
N VAL A 7 -1.72 0.84 8.13
CA VAL A 7 -2.93 0.32 8.77
C VAL A 7 -4.18 0.75 7.99
N ILE A 8 -4.28 2.02 7.60
CA ILE A 8 -5.41 2.52 6.81
C ILE A 8 -5.46 1.80 5.45
N ALA A 9 -4.32 1.65 4.77
CA ALA A 9 -4.25 0.92 3.50
C ALA A 9 -4.78 -0.52 3.64
N ILE A 10 -4.35 -1.25 4.67
CA ILE A 10 -4.77 -2.62 4.93
C ILE A 10 -6.28 -2.69 5.22
N VAL A 11 -6.77 -1.87 6.15
CA VAL A 11 -8.19 -1.85 6.52
C VAL A 11 -9.07 -1.50 5.32
N SER A 12 -8.71 -0.47 4.55
CA SER A 12 -9.44 -0.08 3.34
C SER A 12 -9.42 -1.17 2.27
N THR A 13 -8.31 -1.91 2.13
CA THR A 13 -8.22 -3.07 1.21
C THR A 13 -9.18 -4.18 1.61
N PHE A 14 -9.27 -4.53 2.89
CA PHE A 14 -10.24 -5.53 3.36
C PHE A 14 -11.68 -5.06 3.19
N ILE A 15 -11.98 -3.78 3.47
CA ILE A 15 -13.31 -3.19 3.26
C ILE A 15 -13.68 -3.26 1.77
N ASN A 16 -12.76 -2.90 0.87
CA ASN A 16 -12.93 -2.99 -0.59
C ASN A 16 -13.37 -4.41 -0.99
N LEU A 17 -12.59 -5.43 -0.62
CA LEU A 17 -12.88 -6.83 -0.95
C LEU A 17 -14.21 -7.32 -0.36
N TYR A 18 -14.53 -6.92 0.87
CA TYR A 18 -15.80 -7.24 1.51
C TYR A 18 -17.00 -6.60 0.78
N MET A 19 -16.89 -5.30 0.44
CA MET A 19 -17.95 -4.58 -0.27
C MET A 19 -18.22 -5.19 -1.64
N TYR A 20 -17.16 -5.55 -2.39
CA TYR A 20 -17.30 -6.27 -3.65
C TYR A 20 -18.08 -7.59 -3.48
N LYS A 21 -17.69 -8.42 -2.50
CA LYS A 21 -18.38 -9.69 -2.20
C LYS A 21 -19.84 -9.49 -1.79
N ALA A 22 -20.15 -8.37 -1.12
CA ALA A 22 -21.49 -8.00 -0.72
C ALA A 22 -22.32 -7.32 -1.84
N GLY A 23 -21.77 -7.18 -3.06
CA GLY A 23 -22.43 -6.49 -4.18
C GLY A 23 -22.60 -4.99 -3.97
N LYS A 24 -21.81 -4.38 -3.08
CA LYS A 24 -21.81 -2.93 -2.79
C LYS A 24 -20.71 -2.22 -3.56
N ASP A 25 -20.85 -0.90 -3.75
CA ASP A 25 -19.83 -0.11 -4.45
C ASP A 25 -18.54 0.01 -3.63
N TYR A 26 -17.49 -0.68 -4.07
CA TYR A 26 -16.21 -0.78 -3.37
C TYR A 26 -15.19 0.29 -3.79
N LYS A 27 -15.46 1.07 -4.83
CA LYS A 27 -14.45 1.93 -5.51
C LYS A 27 -13.85 2.99 -4.60
N LEU A 28 -14.62 3.54 -3.67
CA LEU A 28 -14.10 4.50 -2.70
C LEU A 28 -13.10 3.84 -1.73
N ALA A 29 -13.45 2.66 -1.19
CA ALA A 29 -12.56 1.91 -0.31
C ALA A 29 -11.27 1.47 -1.04
N MET A 30 -11.40 1.07 -2.30
CA MET A 30 -10.27 0.79 -3.19
C MET A 30 -9.37 2.01 -3.39
N ALA A 31 -9.95 3.18 -3.70
CA ALA A 31 -9.19 4.41 -3.92
C ALA A 31 -8.43 4.80 -2.64
N ILE A 32 -9.07 4.73 -1.48
CA ILE A 32 -8.43 4.97 -0.18
C ILE A 32 -7.28 3.97 0.04
N GLY A 33 -7.50 2.66 -0.20
CA GLY A 33 -6.48 1.64 -0.05
C GLY A 33 -5.22 1.92 -0.88
N LEU A 34 -5.39 2.28 -2.16
CA LEU A 34 -4.29 2.63 -3.06
C LEU A 34 -3.62 3.96 -2.68
N SER A 35 -4.39 4.99 -2.34
CA SER A 35 -3.85 6.29 -1.92
C SER A 35 -2.99 6.15 -0.67
N PHE A 36 -3.43 5.38 0.33
CA PHE A 36 -2.65 5.18 1.55
C PHE A 36 -1.45 4.25 1.35
N THR A 37 -1.50 3.33 0.37
CA THR A 37 -0.32 2.59 -0.10
C THR A 37 0.73 3.52 -0.72
N ALA A 38 0.31 4.53 -1.49
CA ALA A 38 1.24 5.54 -2.00
C ALA A 38 1.80 6.43 -0.86
N LEU A 39 0.97 6.83 0.10
CA LEU A 39 1.40 7.67 1.22
C LEU A 39 2.41 6.98 2.13
N ILE A 40 2.29 5.67 2.38
CA ILE A 40 3.32 4.94 3.14
C ILE A 40 4.65 4.96 2.39
N LEU A 41 4.68 4.74 1.06
CA LEU A 41 5.92 4.84 0.26
C LEU A 41 6.54 6.23 0.35
N CYS A 42 5.75 7.30 0.27
CA CYS A 42 6.25 8.67 0.44
C CYS A 42 6.81 8.90 1.86
N ALA A 43 6.18 8.32 2.89
CA ALA A 43 6.64 8.44 4.26
C ALA A 43 7.97 7.69 4.50
N GLU A 44 8.11 6.47 3.96
CA GLU A 44 9.35 5.70 4.03
C GLU A 44 10.48 6.40 3.25
N TYR A 45 10.19 6.92 2.07
CA TYR A 45 11.18 7.69 1.32
C TYR A 45 11.63 8.95 2.07
N SER A 46 10.70 9.60 2.78
CA SER A 46 11.03 10.75 3.62
C SER A 46 11.93 10.36 4.79
N LEU A 47 11.70 9.19 5.41
CA LEU A 47 12.57 8.62 6.45
C LEU A 47 13.99 8.36 5.93
N VAL A 48 14.11 7.75 4.75
CA VAL A 48 15.42 7.54 4.10
C VAL A 48 16.12 8.88 3.82
N SER A 49 15.37 9.91 3.38
CA SER A 49 15.91 11.25 3.16
C SER A 49 16.42 11.89 4.46
N GLU A 50 15.75 11.67 5.59
CA GLU A 50 16.19 12.14 6.91
C GLU A 50 17.50 11.47 7.34
N TRP A 51 17.64 10.15 7.15
CA TRP A 51 18.90 9.45 7.41
C TRP A 51 20.04 9.93 6.55
N VAL A 52 19.81 10.21 5.26
CA VAL A 52 20.82 10.79 4.37
C VAL A 52 21.27 12.18 4.86
N LYS A 53 20.32 13.05 5.23
CA LYS A 53 20.63 14.40 5.76
C LYS A 53 21.35 14.36 7.10
N GLY A 54 21.06 13.35 7.91
CA GLY A 54 21.71 13.10 9.20
C GLY A 54 23.02 12.32 9.09
N GLU A 55 23.46 11.97 7.88
CA GLU A 55 24.65 11.13 7.62
C GLU A 55 24.61 9.78 8.37
N ASP A 56 23.42 9.23 8.61
CA ASP A 56 23.23 7.95 9.29
C ASP A 56 23.41 6.78 8.30
N TRP A 57 24.65 6.63 7.81
CA TRP A 57 25.02 5.58 6.86
C TRP A 57 24.83 4.18 7.43
N SER A 58 24.96 4.03 8.76
CA SER A 58 24.75 2.76 9.43
C SER A 58 23.28 2.34 9.33
N ALA A 59 22.32 3.23 9.62
CA ALA A 59 20.90 2.94 9.45
C ALA A 59 20.54 2.67 7.98
N LEU A 60 21.14 3.41 7.04
CA LEU A 60 20.94 3.19 5.61
C LEU A 60 21.37 1.78 5.18
N LEU A 61 22.56 1.33 5.62
CA LEU A 61 23.08 0.01 5.26
C LEU A 61 22.35 -1.14 5.95
N ASP A 62 21.90 -0.94 7.19
CA ASP A 62 21.23 -1.99 7.98
C ASP A 62 19.75 -2.17 7.61
N VAL A 63 19.03 -1.05 7.42
CA VAL A 63 17.55 -1.07 7.31
C VAL A 63 17.06 -1.05 5.86
N VAL A 64 17.63 -0.17 5.02
CA VAL A 64 17.06 0.14 3.68
C VAL A 64 17.01 -1.08 2.75
N PRO A 65 18.03 -1.96 2.65
CA PRO A 65 17.98 -3.10 1.73
C PRO A 65 16.80 -4.03 2.00
N THR A 66 16.55 -4.35 3.28
CA THR A 66 15.44 -5.24 3.66
C THR A 66 14.10 -4.53 3.51
N MET A 67 14.04 -3.25 3.92
CA MET A 67 12.84 -2.42 3.81
C MET A 67 12.39 -2.26 2.35
N GLU A 68 13.31 -1.97 1.42
CA GLU A 68 13.02 -1.81 0.00
C GLU A 68 12.38 -3.06 -0.60
N THR A 69 12.94 -4.23 -0.30
CA THR A 69 12.41 -5.50 -0.79
C THR A 69 11.01 -5.77 -0.24
N MET A 70 10.78 -5.50 1.06
CA MET A 70 9.46 -5.62 1.67
C MET A 70 8.44 -4.65 1.05
N LEU A 71 8.83 -3.39 0.84
CA LEU A 71 7.95 -2.38 0.26
C LEU A 71 7.53 -2.75 -1.17
N TRP A 72 8.43 -3.29 -1.99
CA TRP A 72 8.06 -3.80 -3.31
C TRP A 72 7.02 -4.90 -3.25
N VAL A 73 7.29 -5.95 -2.46
CA VAL A 73 6.39 -7.10 -2.34
C VAL A 73 5.01 -6.67 -1.84
N LEU A 74 4.97 -5.88 -0.77
CA LEU A 74 3.71 -5.41 -0.17
C LEU A 74 2.95 -4.46 -1.09
N THR A 75 3.64 -3.59 -1.83
CA THR A 75 3.01 -2.68 -2.80
C THR A 75 2.37 -3.45 -3.94
N ILE A 76 3.06 -4.44 -4.50
CA ILE A 76 2.52 -5.31 -5.55
C ILE A 76 1.28 -6.03 -5.04
N ILE A 77 1.33 -6.63 -3.84
CA ILE A 77 0.18 -7.30 -3.22
C ILE A 77 -0.98 -6.32 -3.03
N SER A 78 -0.72 -5.12 -2.51
CA SER A 78 -1.75 -4.10 -2.29
C SER A 78 -2.45 -3.69 -3.58
N ILE A 79 -1.68 -3.45 -4.66
CA ILE A 79 -2.21 -3.12 -5.98
C ILE A 79 -3.08 -4.25 -6.51
N LEU A 80 -2.58 -5.49 -6.46
CA LEU A 80 -3.31 -6.68 -6.93
C LEU A 80 -4.63 -6.86 -6.18
N LEU A 81 -4.61 -6.77 -4.84
CA LEU A 81 -5.81 -6.92 -4.01
C LEU A 81 -6.81 -5.80 -4.26
N ASN A 82 -6.37 -4.55 -4.39
CA ASN A 82 -7.28 -3.43 -4.58
C ASN A 82 -7.93 -3.42 -5.97
N ILE A 83 -7.21 -3.84 -7.01
CA ILE A 83 -7.71 -3.87 -8.39
C ILE A 83 -8.50 -5.17 -8.68
N ALA A 84 -8.33 -6.23 -7.90
CA ALA A 84 -8.99 -7.52 -8.13
C ALA A 84 -10.52 -7.43 -8.32
N PRO A 85 -11.29 -6.68 -7.51
CA PRO A 85 -12.73 -6.47 -7.74
C PRO A 85 -13.06 -5.94 -9.15
N ILE A 86 -12.31 -4.97 -9.67
CA ILE A 86 -12.51 -4.43 -11.03
C ILE A 86 -12.28 -5.54 -12.07
N LEU A 87 -11.19 -6.30 -11.93
CA LEU A 87 -10.87 -7.37 -12.88
C LEU A 87 -11.94 -8.46 -12.90
N LEU A 88 -12.50 -8.78 -11.73
CA LEU A 88 -13.59 -9.76 -11.62
C LEU A 88 -14.90 -9.23 -12.20
N GLU A 89 -15.24 -7.95 -11.98
CA GLU A 89 -16.40 -7.32 -12.64
C GLU A 89 -16.28 -7.34 -14.17
N LEU A 90 -15.09 -7.04 -14.70
CA LEU A 90 -14.83 -7.07 -16.14
C LEU A 90 -14.93 -8.49 -16.72
N LYS A 91 -14.46 -9.50 -15.97
CA LYS A 91 -14.57 -10.91 -16.36
C LYS A 91 -16.01 -11.40 -16.40
N ASN A 92 -16.85 -10.99 -15.44
CA ASN A 92 -18.24 -11.43 -15.34
C ASN A 92 -19.19 -10.72 -16.34
N LYS A 93 -18.75 -9.62 -16.95
CA LYS A 93 -19.49 -8.91 -18.01
C LYS A 93 -19.26 -9.49 -19.41
N LYS A 94 -18.25 -10.34 -19.58
CA LYS A 94 -18.02 -11.13 -20.80
C LYS A 94 -18.77 -12.44 -20.72
#